data_AF-A0A8J6SS49-F1
#
_entry.id   AF-A0A8J6SS49-F1
#
_cell.length_a   1.000
_cell.length_b   1.000
_cell.length_c   1.000
_cell.angle_alpha   90.00
_cell.angle_beta   90.00
_cell.angle_gamma   90.00
#
_symmetry.space_group_name_H-M   'P 1'
#
loop_
_entity.id
_entity.type
_entity.pdbx_description
1 polymer ?
#
loop_
_entity_poly.entity_id
_entity_poly.type
_entity_poly.pdbx_seq_one_letter_code
_entity_poly.pdbx_strand_id
1 'polypeptide(L)'
;MDDRLTQLVQEAQLLVSKGEQSPVQLPILTLVDEILRSRPVGRALPGQPLSEVYQKFFEHTRNHLLDVIVEALSHYNSARESARDWAIALQTAALKQVLDDVQLKQLAMEAQRHPRQTAERQHALTQLVTAIKLSGRLARPHRTTFTPSFYELLYDEAVNRTLTYICCAIDNYDPERGDKKFMNWVNFRLERVMIDCRHEFSDRETTELPNLNDLEHLAQPEESDSPVQLLRDYIEQDAEQVFQQTHIRDRPDANFRNIALDRFDDKSWEDISVRLGIKIPTLSSFFQRCCQKFAPKFQEHLFS
;
A
#
# COMPACT_ATOMS: atom_id res chain seq x y z
N MET A 1 -0.33 28.60 3.19
CA MET A 1 -0.52 28.00 4.55
C MET A 1 0.71 28.30 5.41
N ASP A 2 1.92 28.17 4.86
CA ASP A 2 3.18 28.52 5.55
C ASP A 2 3.30 29.98 6.00
N ASP A 3 2.87 30.95 5.19
CA ASP A 3 3.01 32.37 5.55
C ASP A 3 2.19 32.75 6.79
N ARG A 4 0.96 32.22 6.90
CA ARG A 4 0.08 32.46 8.04
C ARG A 4 0.62 31.82 9.32
N LEU A 5 1.12 30.59 9.24
CA LEU A 5 1.70 29.91 10.38
C LEU A 5 2.95 30.63 10.88
N THR A 6 3.80 31.09 9.95
CA THR A 6 5.01 31.86 10.28
C THR A 6 4.67 33.17 10.98
N GLN A 7 3.65 33.90 10.50
CA GLN A 7 3.15 35.12 11.15
C GLN A 7 2.65 34.84 12.58
N LEU A 8 1.80 33.82 12.75
CA LEU A 8 1.26 33.45 14.06
C LEU A 8 2.35 33.05 15.06
N VAL A 9 3.41 32.36 14.60
CA VAL A 9 4.56 32.00 15.43
C VAL A 9 5.34 33.24 15.85
N GLN A 10 5.60 34.18 14.94
CA GLN A 10 6.31 35.43 15.26
C GLN A 10 5.51 36.30 16.26
N GLU A 11 4.21 36.44 16.04
CA GLU A 11 3.31 37.16 16.96
C GLU A 11 3.33 36.52 18.36
N ALA A 12 3.22 35.19 18.43
CA ALA A 12 3.27 34.47 19.70
C ALA A 12 4.65 34.60 20.39
N GLN A 13 5.76 34.54 19.66
CA GLN A 13 7.11 34.71 20.22
C GLN A 13 7.35 36.12 20.79
N LEU A 14 6.84 37.16 20.11
CA LEU A 14 6.92 38.54 20.58
C LEU A 14 6.19 38.73 21.92
N LEU A 15 5.08 38.03 22.13
CA LEU A 15 4.31 38.09 23.37
C LEU A 15 5.01 37.36 24.51
N VAL A 16 5.57 36.17 24.23
CA VAL A 16 6.39 35.42 25.20
C VAL A 16 7.60 36.25 25.67
N SER A 17 8.24 36.98 24.74
CA SER A 17 9.39 37.84 25.04
C SER A 17 9.04 39.09 25.85
N LYS A 18 7.80 39.56 25.82
CA LYS A 18 7.33 40.72 26.58
C LYS A 18 6.98 40.40 28.04
N GLY A 19 7.04 39.13 28.46
CA GLY A 19 6.85 38.74 29.86
C GLY A 19 5.43 38.94 30.39
N GLU A 20 4.42 39.08 29.51
CA GLU A 20 3.02 39.20 29.91
C GLU A 20 2.49 37.84 30.40
N GLN A 21 2.59 37.59 31.71
CA GLN A 21 2.12 36.39 32.41
C GLN A 21 0.58 36.35 32.53
N SER A 22 -0.15 36.50 31.43
CA SER A 22 -1.61 36.32 31.40
C SER A 22 -1.95 34.92 30.87
N PRO A 23 -3.04 34.27 31.34
CA PRO A 23 -3.33 32.90 30.97
C PRO A 23 -3.75 32.89 29.50
N VAL A 24 -2.91 32.31 28.66
CA VAL A 24 -3.18 31.93 27.27
C VAL A 24 -3.79 33.06 26.43
N GLN A 25 -2.93 33.96 25.94
CA GLN A 25 -3.34 35.08 25.09
C GLN A 25 -3.94 34.60 23.74
N LEU A 26 -4.83 35.40 23.15
CA LEU A 26 -5.56 35.11 21.90
C LEU A 26 -4.65 34.63 20.74
N PRO A 27 -3.43 35.18 20.54
CA PRO A 27 -2.54 34.70 19.47
C PRO A 27 -2.01 33.27 19.71
N ILE A 28 -1.79 32.88 20.96
CA ILE A 28 -1.37 31.52 21.33
C ILE A 28 -2.52 30.53 21.08
N LEU A 29 -3.75 30.89 21.46
CA LEU A 29 -4.95 30.09 21.16
C LEU A 29 -5.10 29.89 19.65
N THR A 30 -4.96 30.97 18.88
CA THR A 30 -5.07 30.95 17.41
C THR A 30 -3.99 30.08 16.77
N LEU A 31 -2.76 30.15 17.29
CA LEU A 31 -1.65 29.32 16.83
C LEU A 31 -1.91 27.84 17.12
N VAL A 32 -2.34 27.47 18.33
CA VAL A 32 -2.68 26.07 18.66
C VAL A 32 -3.80 25.54 17.77
N ASP A 33 -4.85 26.34 17.55
CA ASP A 33 -5.96 25.93 16.68
C ASP A 33 -5.51 25.75 15.22
N GLU A 34 -4.60 26.59 14.73
CA GLU A 34 -4.02 26.44 13.40
C GLU A 34 -3.10 25.20 13.31
N ILE A 35 -2.30 24.92 14.34
CA ILE A 35 -1.49 23.70 14.43
C ILE A 35 -2.41 22.47 14.39
N LEU A 36 -3.52 22.46 15.13
CA LEU A 36 -4.45 21.34 15.20
C LEU A 36 -5.44 21.24 14.03
N ARG A 37 -5.47 22.25 13.14
CA ARG A 37 -6.34 22.26 11.96
C ARG A 37 -6.12 21.05 11.07
N SER A 38 -4.85 20.67 10.88
CA SER A 38 -4.43 19.54 10.04
C SER A 38 -4.11 18.28 10.85
N ARG A 39 -4.64 18.14 12.06
CA ARG A 39 -4.39 16.97 12.93
C ARG A 39 -4.68 15.62 12.23
N PRO A 40 -3.88 14.58 12.43
CA PRO A 40 -4.08 13.27 11.79
C PRO A 40 -5.19 12.43 12.45
N VAL A 41 -5.55 12.71 13.71
CA VAL A 41 -6.56 11.96 14.49
C VAL A 41 -7.63 12.91 15.04
N GLY A 42 -8.87 12.43 15.16
CA GLY A 42 -10.01 13.19 15.65
C GLY A 42 -10.55 14.20 14.65
N ARG A 43 -10.50 13.89 13.34
CA ARG A 43 -11.16 14.70 12.30
C ARG A 43 -12.63 14.30 12.17
N ALA A 44 -13.49 15.26 11.86
CA ALA A 44 -14.87 14.96 11.52
C ALA A 44 -14.95 14.27 10.16
N LEU A 45 -15.91 13.36 10.01
CA LEU A 45 -16.32 12.89 8.70
C LEU A 45 -16.95 14.08 7.93
N PRO A 46 -16.66 14.27 6.63
CA PRO A 46 -17.26 15.35 5.86
C PRO A 46 -18.79 15.34 5.97
N GLY A 47 -19.36 16.45 6.45
CA GLY A 47 -20.82 16.61 6.60
C GLY A 47 -21.44 16.05 7.88
N GLN A 48 -20.64 15.49 8.81
CA GLN A 48 -21.14 15.01 10.11
C GLN A 48 -20.47 15.75 11.28
N PRO A 49 -21.17 15.94 12.41
CA PRO A 49 -20.57 16.48 13.62
C PRO A 49 -19.55 15.49 14.20
N LEU A 50 -18.57 16.03 14.91
CA LEU A 50 -17.52 15.23 15.55
C LEU A 50 -18.15 14.39 16.70
N SER A 51 -17.91 13.08 16.73
CA SER A 51 -18.35 12.22 17.86
C SER A 51 -17.76 12.73 19.18
N GLU A 52 -18.48 12.55 20.29
CA GLU A 52 -18.04 12.99 21.62
C GLU A 52 -16.64 12.48 21.99
N VAL A 53 -16.28 11.27 21.55
CA VAL A 53 -14.95 10.69 21.79
C VAL A 53 -13.87 11.53 21.13
N TYR A 54 -14.08 11.91 19.87
CA TYR A 54 -13.13 12.73 19.12
C TYR A 54 -13.11 14.18 19.60
N GLN A 55 -14.23 14.72 20.10
CA GLN A 55 -14.28 16.04 20.74
C GLN A 55 -13.42 16.07 22.00
N LYS A 56 -13.63 15.12 22.92
CA LYS A 56 -12.84 15.00 24.15
C LYS A 56 -11.36 14.80 23.85
N PHE A 57 -11.03 13.97 22.86
CA PHE A 57 -9.65 13.79 22.40
C PHE A 57 -9.04 15.10 21.87
N PHE A 58 -9.79 15.84 21.06
CA PHE A 58 -9.35 17.12 20.52
C PHE A 58 -9.10 18.15 21.64
N GLU A 59 -10.04 18.29 22.58
CA GLU A 59 -9.91 19.20 23.72
C GLU A 59 -8.71 18.84 24.60
N HIS A 60 -8.51 17.56 24.88
CA HIS A 60 -7.36 17.10 25.65
C HIS A 60 -6.04 17.39 24.94
N THR A 61 -5.96 17.13 23.62
CA THR A 61 -4.79 17.48 22.80
C THR A 61 -4.54 18.98 22.77
N ARG A 62 -5.59 19.78 22.64
CA ARG A 62 -5.53 21.24 22.63
C ARG A 62 -4.99 21.78 23.95
N ASN A 63 -5.51 21.31 25.08
CA ASN A 63 -5.05 21.74 26.39
C ASN A 63 -3.58 21.36 26.63
N HIS A 64 -3.20 20.13 26.29
CA HIS A 64 -1.80 19.72 26.39
C HIS A 64 -0.86 20.57 25.52
N LEU A 65 -1.28 20.90 24.29
CA LEU A 65 -0.52 21.82 23.43
C LEU A 65 -0.38 23.22 24.04
N LEU A 66 -1.44 23.75 24.65
CA LEU A 66 -1.39 25.05 25.32
C LEU A 66 -0.41 25.06 26.49
N ASP A 67 -0.29 23.95 27.21
CA ASP A 67 0.65 23.83 28.33
C ASP A 67 2.11 23.84 27.85
N VAL A 68 2.41 23.21 26.70
CA VAL A 68 3.79 23.05 26.20
C VAL A 68 4.22 24.14 25.21
N ILE A 69 3.28 24.85 24.58
CA ILE A 69 3.61 25.75 23.45
C ILE A 69 4.45 26.96 23.87
N VAL A 70 4.27 27.48 25.08
CA VAL A 70 5.05 28.62 25.57
C VAL A 70 6.53 28.26 25.68
N GLU A 71 6.83 27.09 26.23
CA GLU A 71 8.20 26.56 26.29
C GLU A 71 8.71 26.19 24.89
N ALA A 72 7.89 25.61 24.02
CA ALA A 72 8.31 25.31 22.65
C ALA A 72 8.65 26.56 21.84
N LEU A 73 7.92 27.67 22.04
CA LEU A 73 8.14 28.95 21.36
C LEU A 73 9.42 29.65 21.80
N SER A 74 9.84 29.49 23.06
CA SER A 74 11.09 30.07 23.56
C SER A 74 12.33 29.38 22.97
N HIS A 75 12.20 28.11 22.58
CA HIS A 75 13.26 27.34 21.95
C HIS A 75 13.22 27.35 20.42
N TYR A 76 12.10 27.76 19.82
CA TYR A 76 11.94 27.80 18.37
C TYR A 76 12.87 28.84 17.73
N ASN A 77 13.58 28.43 16.68
CA ASN A 77 14.47 29.29 15.91
C ASN A 77 14.19 29.15 14.41
N SER A 78 13.67 30.23 13.83
CA SER A 78 13.31 30.32 12.41
C SER A 78 14.49 30.19 11.44
N ALA A 79 15.73 30.33 11.91
CA ALA A 79 16.93 30.08 11.10
C ALA A 79 17.34 28.59 11.04
N ARG A 80 16.84 27.74 11.95
CA ARG A 80 17.20 26.32 12.05
C ARG A 80 16.16 25.39 11.42
N GLU A 81 14.88 25.70 11.58
CA GLU A 81 13.79 24.87 11.08
C GLU A 81 12.61 25.74 10.62
N SER A 82 11.86 25.23 9.65
CA SER A 82 10.67 25.94 9.15
C SER A 82 9.57 25.92 10.23
N ALA A 83 8.71 26.97 10.25
CA ALA A 83 7.58 27.02 11.18
C ALA A 83 6.64 25.83 10.99
N ARG A 84 6.57 25.29 9.77
CA ARG A 84 5.77 24.12 9.43
C ARG A 84 6.34 22.85 10.05
N ASP A 85 7.62 22.58 9.87
CA ASP A 85 8.25 21.36 10.40
C ASP A 85 8.23 21.37 11.92
N TRP A 86 8.51 22.53 12.53
CA TRP A 86 8.34 22.75 13.97
C TRP A 86 6.92 22.46 14.44
N ALA A 87 5.90 23.01 13.77
CA ALA A 87 4.50 22.80 14.12
C ALA A 87 4.08 21.32 13.97
N ILE A 88 4.54 20.64 12.92
CA ILE A 88 4.28 19.21 12.70
C ILE A 88 4.94 18.37 13.81
N ALA A 89 6.19 18.68 14.17
CA ALA A 89 6.91 18.01 15.24
C ALA A 89 6.21 18.20 16.58
N LEU A 90 5.83 19.44 16.90
CA LEU A 90 5.12 19.79 18.13
C LEU A 90 3.74 19.10 18.20
N GLN A 91 2.98 19.13 17.10
CA GLN A 91 1.70 18.42 16.98
C GLN A 91 1.87 16.92 17.21
N THR A 92 2.87 16.31 16.56
CA THR A 92 3.14 14.86 16.66
C THR A 92 3.54 14.47 18.08
N ALA A 93 4.41 15.26 18.73
CA ALA A 93 4.83 15.05 20.10
C ALA A 93 3.65 15.15 21.08
N ALA A 94 2.81 16.18 20.94
CA ALA A 94 1.64 16.36 21.77
C ALA A 94 0.62 15.22 21.61
N LEU A 95 0.34 14.82 20.37
CA LEU A 95 -0.54 13.68 20.09
C LEU A 95 0.01 12.38 20.67
N LYS A 96 1.32 12.14 20.58
CA LYS A 96 1.95 10.94 21.13
C LYS A 96 1.79 10.85 22.65
N GLN A 97 1.88 11.98 23.36
CA GLN A 97 1.68 12.02 24.81
C GLN A 97 0.22 11.78 25.19
N VAL A 98 -0.70 12.39 24.45
CA VAL A 98 -2.15 12.28 24.67
C VAL A 98 -2.71 10.91 24.28
N LEU A 99 -2.13 10.26 23.27
CA LEU A 99 -2.50 8.90 22.84
C LEU A 99 -2.00 7.85 23.83
N ASP A 100 -2.62 7.84 25.00
CA ASP A 100 -2.48 6.80 25.99
C ASP A 100 -3.42 5.61 25.74
N ASP A 101 -3.29 4.59 26.60
CA ASP A 101 -4.10 3.39 26.45
C ASP A 101 -5.60 3.66 26.68
N VAL A 102 -5.94 4.66 27.52
CA VAL A 102 -7.33 5.06 27.77
C VAL A 102 -7.95 5.65 26.51
N GLN A 103 -7.25 6.57 25.84
CA GLN A 103 -7.71 7.16 24.59
C GLN A 103 -7.80 6.12 23.48
N LEU A 104 -6.79 5.25 23.34
CA LEU A 104 -6.81 4.18 22.33
C LEU A 104 -7.96 3.20 22.56
N LYS A 105 -8.26 2.86 23.82
CA LYS A 105 -9.43 2.05 24.20
C LYS A 105 -10.74 2.72 23.82
N GLN A 106 -10.90 4.02 24.09
CA GLN A 106 -12.11 4.76 23.70
C GLN A 106 -12.30 4.80 22.18
N LEU A 107 -11.23 5.01 21.42
CA LEU A 107 -11.25 4.94 19.95
C LEU A 107 -11.64 3.56 19.43
N ALA A 108 -11.16 2.50 20.08
CA ALA A 108 -11.53 1.12 19.75
C ALA A 108 -13.02 0.86 20.00
N MET A 109 -13.55 1.31 21.14
CA MET A 109 -14.98 1.18 21.48
C MET A 109 -15.87 1.98 20.52
N GLU A 110 -15.43 3.18 20.11
CA GLU A 110 -16.14 3.96 19.09
C GLU A 110 -16.20 3.21 17.75
N ALA A 111 -15.12 2.54 17.35
CA ALA A 111 -15.12 1.71 16.14
C ALA A 111 -16.05 0.48 16.25
N GLN A 112 -16.15 -0.14 17.43
CA GLN A 112 -17.08 -1.27 17.69
C GLN A 112 -18.55 -0.84 17.65
N ARG A 113 -18.85 0.40 18.04
CA ARG A 113 -20.22 0.93 18.12
C ARG A 113 -20.91 0.97 16.75
N HIS A 114 -20.15 1.16 15.68
CA HIS A 114 -20.69 1.31 14.33
C HIS A 114 -20.85 -0.07 13.64
N PRO A 115 -21.96 -0.31 12.92
CA PRO A 115 -22.17 -1.57 12.19
C PRO A 115 -21.12 -1.84 11.11
N ARG A 116 -20.96 -3.11 10.74
CA ARG A 116 -20.08 -3.50 9.63
C ARG A 116 -20.48 -2.81 8.33
N GLN A 117 -19.47 -2.44 7.54
CA GLN A 117 -19.61 -1.81 6.21
C GLN A 117 -20.21 -0.38 6.17
N THR A 118 -20.28 0.32 7.31
CA THR A 118 -20.67 1.74 7.30
C THR A 118 -19.46 2.66 7.11
N ALA A 119 -19.72 3.88 6.59
CA ALA A 119 -18.69 4.90 6.42
C ALA A 119 -18.15 5.37 7.78
N GLU A 120 -19.00 5.43 8.80
CA GLU A 120 -18.65 5.77 10.17
C GLU A 120 -17.68 4.75 10.76
N ARG A 121 -17.90 3.45 10.51
CA ARG A 121 -16.99 2.40 10.95
C ARG A 121 -15.65 2.47 10.24
N GLN A 122 -15.65 2.66 8.92
CA GLN A 122 -14.40 2.82 8.16
C GLN A 122 -13.59 4.02 8.65
N HIS A 123 -14.28 5.13 8.90
CA HIS A 123 -13.67 6.31 9.47
C HIS A 123 -13.09 6.04 10.86
N ALA A 124 -13.87 5.45 11.76
CA ALA A 124 -13.43 5.16 13.12
C ALA A 124 -12.23 4.20 13.17
N LEU A 125 -12.24 3.16 12.33
CA LEU A 125 -11.11 2.25 12.16
C LEU A 125 -9.88 2.95 11.60
N THR A 126 -10.05 3.86 10.63
CA THR A 126 -8.95 4.67 10.11
C THR A 126 -8.33 5.54 11.20
N GLN A 127 -9.18 6.23 11.98
CA GLN A 127 -8.73 7.04 13.12
C GLN A 127 -7.97 6.19 14.15
N LEU A 128 -8.49 5.00 14.47
CA LEU A 128 -7.86 4.06 15.40
C LEU A 128 -6.49 3.58 14.90
N VAL A 129 -6.38 3.16 13.64
CA VAL A 129 -5.10 2.71 13.05
C VAL A 129 -4.07 3.83 13.05
N THR A 130 -4.46 5.04 12.65
CA THR A 130 -3.59 6.21 12.69
C THR A 130 -3.14 6.52 14.12
N ALA A 131 -4.06 6.45 15.09
CA ALA A 131 -3.76 6.65 16.51
C ALA A 131 -2.78 5.60 17.06
N ILE A 132 -2.96 4.31 16.72
CA ILE A 132 -2.03 3.24 17.13
C ILE A 132 -0.62 3.54 16.62
N LYS A 133 -0.47 3.87 15.33
CA LYS A 133 0.83 4.17 14.72
C LYS A 133 1.49 5.40 15.38
N LEU A 134 0.74 6.48 15.58
CA LEU A 134 1.25 7.73 16.16
C LEU A 134 1.60 7.61 17.65
N SER A 135 0.92 6.75 18.40
CA SER A 135 1.19 6.55 19.82
C SER A 135 2.62 6.05 20.09
N GLY A 136 3.25 5.38 19.10
CA GLY A 136 4.55 4.74 19.27
C GLY A 136 4.57 3.65 20.34
N ARG A 137 3.41 3.10 20.71
CA ARG A 137 3.25 2.06 21.76
C ARG A 137 3.29 0.63 21.22
N LEU A 138 3.47 0.46 19.91
CA LEU A 138 3.66 -0.86 19.31
C LEU A 138 4.95 -1.49 19.84
N ALA A 139 4.83 -2.69 20.38
CA ALA A 139 5.98 -3.44 20.86
C ALA A 139 6.94 -3.73 19.70
N ARG A 140 8.21 -3.89 20.00
CA ARG A 140 9.24 -4.35 19.06
C ARG A 140 9.83 -5.67 19.56
N PRO A 141 9.22 -6.82 19.22
CA PRO A 141 9.69 -8.14 19.63
C PRO A 141 11.11 -8.45 19.13
N HIS A 142 11.79 -9.40 19.79
CA HIS A 142 13.24 -9.67 19.70
C HIS A 142 13.90 -9.44 18.32
N ARG A 143 15.02 -8.71 18.34
CA ARG A 143 15.82 -8.33 17.15
C ARG A 143 16.92 -9.34 16.79
N THR A 144 17.06 -10.44 17.53
CA THR A 144 18.34 -11.18 17.63
C THR A 144 18.55 -12.26 16.56
N THR A 145 17.71 -12.34 15.53
CA THR A 145 17.80 -13.41 14.51
C THR A 145 17.90 -12.88 13.08
N PHE A 146 17.76 -11.58 12.86
CA PHE A 146 17.74 -10.98 11.53
C PHE A 146 18.72 -9.81 11.43
N THR A 147 19.18 -9.50 10.23
CA THR A 147 19.90 -8.24 9.99
C THR A 147 18.98 -7.05 10.30
N PRO A 148 19.52 -5.89 10.75
CA PRO A 148 18.68 -4.75 11.13
C PRO A 148 17.73 -4.28 10.02
N SER A 149 18.19 -4.27 8.77
CA SER A 149 17.39 -3.87 7.61
C SER A 149 16.25 -4.86 7.32
N PHE A 150 16.55 -6.16 7.35
CA PHE A 150 15.53 -7.19 7.16
C PHE A 150 14.52 -7.22 8.31
N TYR A 151 14.98 -6.99 9.54
CA TYR A 151 14.10 -6.86 10.70
C TYR A 151 13.08 -5.73 10.53
N GLU A 152 13.48 -4.54 10.07
CA GLU A 152 12.52 -3.43 9.89
C GLU A 152 11.45 -3.77 8.83
N LEU A 153 11.82 -4.46 7.74
CA LEU A 153 10.83 -4.91 6.75
C LEU A 153 9.85 -5.95 7.32
N LEU A 154 10.37 -6.96 8.03
CA LEU A 154 9.53 -7.95 8.71
C LEU A 154 8.62 -7.30 9.74
N TYR A 155 9.14 -6.31 10.46
CA TYR A 155 8.39 -5.56 11.45
C TYR A 155 7.27 -4.74 10.81
N ASP A 156 7.55 -4.01 9.72
CA ASP A 156 6.55 -3.23 9.00
C ASP A 156 5.44 -4.14 8.44
N GLU A 157 5.79 -5.30 7.90
CA GLU A 157 4.82 -6.30 7.45
C GLU A 157 3.97 -6.84 8.61
N ALA A 158 4.61 -7.20 9.73
CA ALA A 158 3.90 -7.70 10.91
C ALA A 158 2.96 -6.63 11.50
N VAL A 159 3.36 -5.36 11.50
CA VAL A 159 2.51 -4.24 11.90
C VAL A 159 1.31 -4.12 10.96
N ASN A 160 1.50 -4.16 9.64
CA ASN A 160 0.41 -4.06 8.68
C ASN A 160 -0.59 -5.23 8.80
N ARG A 161 -0.10 -6.48 8.92
CA ARG A 161 -0.93 -7.66 9.18
C ARG A 161 -1.69 -7.55 10.50
N THR A 162 -1.04 -7.03 11.54
CA THR A 162 -1.67 -6.81 12.84
C THR A 162 -2.79 -5.78 12.74
N LEU A 163 -2.54 -4.62 12.14
CA LEU A 163 -3.55 -3.57 12.00
C LEU A 163 -4.74 -4.02 11.14
N THR A 164 -4.48 -4.80 10.08
CA THR A 164 -5.54 -5.43 9.28
C THR A 164 -6.39 -6.37 10.14
N TYR A 165 -5.76 -7.20 10.97
CA TYR A 165 -6.47 -8.04 11.92
C TYR A 165 -7.31 -7.20 12.89
N ILE A 166 -6.76 -6.11 13.45
CA ILE A 166 -7.51 -5.22 14.36
C ILE A 166 -8.76 -4.68 13.66
N CYS A 167 -8.67 -4.22 12.41
CA CYS A 167 -9.83 -3.74 11.66
C CYS A 167 -10.91 -4.81 11.47
N CYS A 168 -10.51 -6.05 11.16
CA CYS A 168 -11.44 -7.15 10.91
C CYS A 168 -12.02 -7.75 12.21
N ALA A 169 -11.24 -7.77 13.28
CA ALA A 169 -11.54 -8.45 14.53
C ALA A 169 -11.85 -7.50 15.68
N ILE A 170 -12.10 -6.21 15.40
CA ILE A 170 -12.38 -5.21 16.44
C ILE A 170 -13.58 -5.62 17.29
N ASP A 171 -14.61 -6.28 16.73
CA ASP A 171 -15.78 -6.76 17.47
C ASP A 171 -15.43 -7.84 18.52
N ASN A 172 -14.28 -8.51 18.36
CA ASN A 172 -13.80 -9.54 19.29
C ASN A 172 -12.95 -8.96 20.43
N TYR A 173 -12.63 -7.66 20.38
CA TYR A 173 -11.96 -6.98 21.48
C TYR A 173 -12.93 -6.87 22.66
N ASP A 174 -12.52 -7.38 23.82
CA ASP A 174 -13.25 -7.24 25.07
C ASP A 174 -12.54 -6.20 25.95
N PRO A 175 -13.15 -5.01 26.16
CA PRO A 175 -12.63 -3.94 27.01
C PRO A 175 -12.36 -4.34 28.46
N GLU A 176 -13.02 -5.39 28.97
CA GLU A 176 -12.93 -5.85 30.36
C GLU A 176 -11.96 -7.02 30.55
N ARG A 177 -11.40 -7.56 29.47
CA ARG A 177 -10.49 -8.71 29.51
C ARG A 177 -9.07 -8.32 29.89
N GLY A 178 -8.44 -9.12 30.77
CA GLY A 178 -7.04 -8.95 31.18
C GLY A 178 -6.79 -7.66 31.97
N ASP A 179 -5.63 -7.02 31.76
CA ASP A 179 -5.27 -5.72 32.37
C ASP A 179 -6.14 -4.54 31.87
N LYS A 180 -7.18 -4.82 31.08
CA LYS A 180 -8.10 -3.84 30.48
C LYS A 180 -7.43 -2.83 29.54
N LYS A 181 -6.20 -3.14 29.10
CA LYS A 181 -5.40 -2.31 28.22
C LYS A 181 -5.56 -2.69 26.76
N PHE A 182 -5.93 -1.73 25.93
CA PHE A 182 -6.11 -1.97 24.49
C PHE A 182 -4.79 -2.35 23.81
N MET A 183 -3.70 -1.65 24.13
CA MET A 183 -2.40 -1.93 23.50
C MET A 183 -1.82 -3.29 23.88
N ASN A 184 -2.20 -3.88 25.01
CA ASN A 184 -1.79 -5.25 25.35
C ASN A 184 -2.38 -6.26 24.34
N TRP A 185 -3.65 -6.07 23.94
CA TRP A 185 -4.28 -6.92 22.94
C TRP A 185 -3.63 -6.75 21.56
N VAL A 186 -3.34 -5.51 21.16
CA VAL A 186 -2.63 -5.19 19.90
C VAL A 186 -1.22 -5.80 19.91
N ASN A 187 -0.45 -5.59 20.97
CA ASN A 187 0.92 -6.07 21.07
C ASN A 187 1.01 -7.59 21.19
N PHE A 188 0.07 -8.23 21.89
CA PHE A 188 -0.04 -9.69 21.90
C PHE A 188 -0.28 -10.24 20.50
N ARG A 189 -1.16 -9.60 19.71
CA ARG A 189 -1.36 -9.99 18.31
C ARG A 189 -0.10 -9.77 17.49
N LEU A 190 0.57 -8.62 17.64
CA LEU A 190 1.80 -8.30 16.93
C LEU A 190 2.90 -9.32 17.19
N GLU A 191 3.08 -9.73 18.45
CA GLU A 191 4.06 -10.75 18.81
C GLU A 191 3.78 -12.09 18.11
N ARG A 192 2.51 -12.52 18.07
CA ARG A 192 2.14 -13.73 17.33
C ARG A 192 2.40 -13.61 15.83
N VAL A 193 2.04 -12.47 15.23
CA VAL A 193 2.30 -12.23 13.80
C VAL A 193 3.80 -12.19 13.51
N MET A 194 4.62 -11.62 14.41
CA MET A 194 6.08 -11.64 14.28
C MET A 194 6.64 -13.07 14.30
N ILE A 195 6.09 -13.95 15.14
CA ILE A 195 6.44 -15.39 15.15
C ILE A 195 6.04 -16.04 13.82
N ASP A 196 4.82 -15.77 13.33
CA ASP A 196 4.34 -16.31 12.05
C ASP A 196 5.24 -15.86 10.88
N CYS A 197 5.57 -14.56 10.80
CA CYS A 197 6.51 -14.02 9.82
C CYS A 197 7.87 -14.73 9.94
N ARG A 198 8.40 -14.87 11.16
CA ARG A 198 9.67 -15.57 11.36
C ARG A 198 9.64 -16.99 10.81
N HIS A 199 8.58 -17.76 11.04
CA HIS A 199 8.46 -19.11 10.49
C HIS A 199 8.39 -19.09 8.96
N GLU A 200 7.58 -18.20 8.39
CA GLU A 200 7.42 -18.08 6.95
C GLU A 200 8.74 -17.73 6.22
N PHE A 201 9.60 -16.90 6.82
CA PHE A 201 10.89 -16.51 6.23
C PHE A 201 12.04 -17.45 6.61
N SER A 202 11.99 -18.09 7.79
CA SER A 202 12.97 -19.11 8.18
C SER A 202 12.88 -20.35 7.28
N ASP A 203 11.68 -20.74 6.84
CA ASP A 203 11.48 -21.86 5.91
C ASP A 203 11.96 -21.54 4.48
N ARG A 204 12.26 -20.27 4.18
CA ARG A 204 12.69 -19.80 2.85
C ARG A 204 14.19 -19.49 2.74
N GLU A 205 15.01 -19.90 3.71
CA GLU A 205 16.46 -19.60 3.79
C GLU A 205 16.82 -18.09 3.67
N THR A 206 15.86 -17.20 3.90
CA THR A 206 16.04 -15.75 3.71
C THR A 206 16.32 -15.08 5.04
N THR A 207 17.59 -15.08 5.44
CA THR A 207 18.07 -14.35 6.64
C THR A 207 18.55 -12.93 6.33
N GLU A 208 18.77 -12.62 5.06
CA GLU A 208 19.26 -11.33 4.57
C GLU A 208 18.48 -10.86 3.35
N LEU A 209 18.41 -9.54 3.16
CA LEU A 209 17.90 -8.99 1.92
C LEU A 209 18.92 -9.24 0.81
N PRO A 210 18.48 -9.64 -0.41
CA PRO A 210 19.35 -9.68 -1.56
C PRO A 210 20.02 -8.32 -1.73
N ASN A 211 21.34 -8.29 -1.93
CA ASN A 211 22.02 -7.08 -2.32
C ASN A 211 21.52 -6.68 -3.73
N LEU A 212 21.56 -5.40 -4.06
CA LEU A 212 21.25 -4.92 -5.43
C LEU A 212 22.11 -5.63 -6.49
N ASN A 213 23.36 -5.99 -6.15
CA ASN A 213 24.22 -6.79 -7.02
C ASN A 213 23.72 -8.23 -7.21
N ASP A 214 22.99 -8.80 -6.24
CA ASP A 214 22.42 -10.15 -6.37
C ASP A 214 21.18 -10.13 -7.29
N LEU A 215 20.50 -8.99 -7.40
CA LEU A 215 19.39 -8.79 -8.35
C LEU A 215 19.87 -8.74 -9.81
N GLU A 216 21.09 -8.27 -10.06
CA GLU A 216 21.73 -8.31 -11.40
C GLU A 216 22.11 -9.74 -11.82
N HIS A 217 22.17 -10.67 -10.85
CA HIS A 217 22.50 -12.08 -11.05
C HIS A 217 21.32 -13.03 -10.87
N LEU A 218 20.10 -12.51 -10.64
CA LEU A 218 18.91 -13.34 -10.71
C LEU A 218 18.81 -13.89 -12.13
N ALA A 219 18.94 -15.21 -12.25
CA ALA A 219 18.56 -15.91 -13.46
C ALA A 219 17.12 -15.48 -13.78
N GLN A 220 16.95 -14.78 -14.90
CA GLN A 220 15.63 -14.63 -15.49
C GLN A 220 15.05 -16.05 -15.57
N PRO A 221 13.78 -16.28 -15.20
CA PRO A 221 13.14 -17.55 -15.49
C PRO A 221 13.46 -17.86 -16.94
N GLU A 222 14.08 -19.02 -17.22
CA GLU A 222 14.29 -19.46 -18.60
C GLU A 222 13.00 -19.20 -19.35
N GLU A 223 13.09 -18.49 -20.48
CA GLU A 223 11.94 -18.09 -21.28
C GLU A 223 11.04 -19.31 -21.44
N SER A 224 9.97 -19.40 -20.64
CA SER A 224 8.96 -20.41 -20.84
C SER A 224 8.40 -20.09 -22.22
N ASP A 225 8.65 -20.96 -23.20
CA ASP A 225 8.26 -20.74 -24.58
C ASP A 225 6.85 -20.16 -24.60
N SER A 226 6.75 -18.92 -25.10
CA SER A 226 5.45 -18.26 -25.24
C SER A 226 4.50 -19.24 -25.94
N PRO A 227 3.21 -19.31 -25.59
CA PRO A 227 2.24 -20.13 -26.32
C PRO A 227 2.29 -19.91 -27.85
N VAL A 228 2.74 -18.72 -28.27
CA VAL A 228 3.01 -18.38 -29.67
C VAL A 228 4.20 -19.16 -30.25
N GLN A 229 5.28 -19.34 -29.49
CA GLN A 229 6.48 -20.07 -29.90
C GLN A 229 6.22 -21.58 -29.97
N LEU A 230 5.50 -22.15 -29.00
CA LEU A 230 5.08 -23.56 -29.05
C LEU A 230 4.19 -23.85 -30.27
N LEU A 231 3.24 -22.96 -30.59
CA LEU A 231 2.43 -23.09 -31.80
C LEU A 231 3.25 -22.97 -33.08
N ARG A 232 4.24 -22.07 -33.10
CA ARG A 232 5.14 -21.88 -34.24
C ARG A 232 5.93 -23.16 -34.49
N ASP A 233 6.53 -23.73 -33.47
CA ASP A 233 7.34 -24.94 -33.55
C ASP A 233 6.49 -26.15 -33.98
N TYR A 234 5.26 -26.26 -33.49
CA TYR A 234 4.32 -27.30 -33.91
C TYR A 234 3.96 -27.26 -35.39
N ILE A 235 3.68 -26.05 -35.89
CA ILE A 235 3.37 -25.82 -37.30
C ILE A 235 4.60 -26.02 -38.17
N GLU A 236 5.79 -25.71 -37.66
CA GLU A 236 7.07 -25.92 -38.36
C GLU A 236 7.49 -27.40 -38.39
N GLN A 237 7.30 -28.15 -37.31
CA GLN A 237 7.59 -29.58 -37.27
C GLN A 237 6.65 -30.35 -38.19
N ASP A 238 5.34 -30.00 -38.19
CA ASP A 238 4.29 -30.61 -39.03
C ASP A 238 4.45 -32.14 -39.14
N ALA A 239 4.60 -32.82 -38.00
CA ALA A 239 4.97 -34.23 -37.94
C ALA A 239 4.00 -35.15 -38.69
N GLU A 240 2.73 -34.76 -38.77
CA GLU A 240 1.66 -35.48 -39.50
C GLU A 240 1.49 -35.00 -40.96
N GLN A 241 2.26 -33.99 -41.39
CA GLN A 241 2.18 -33.31 -42.70
C GLN A 241 0.80 -32.71 -43.03
N VAL A 242 -0.05 -32.51 -42.03
CA VAL A 242 -1.44 -32.07 -42.22
C VAL A 242 -1.50 -30.59 -42.62
N PHE A 243 -0.54 -29.77 -42.15
CA PHE A 243 -0.49 -28.34 -42.46
C PHE A 243 0.08 -28.06 -43.84
N GLN A 244 1.09 -28.84 -44.27
CA GLN A 244 1.66 -28.75 -45.61
C GLN A 244 0.72 -29.33 -46.69
N GLN A 245 -0.02 -30.41 -46.38
CA GLN A 245 -0.97 -31.01 -47.32
C GLN A 245 -2.24 -30.16 -47.52
N THR A 246 -2.60 -29.32 -46.55
CA THR A 246 -3.75 -28.41 -46.68
C THR A 246 -3.33 -27.15 -47.43
N HIS A 247 -3.70 -27.04 -48.70
CA HIS A 247 -3.28 -25.98 -49.61
C HIS A 247 -4.43 -25.42 -50.44
N ILE A 248 -4.23 -24.22 -50.99
CA ILE A 248 -5.16 -23.63 -51.96
C ILE A 248 -5.16 -24.50 -53.23
N ARG A 249 -6.33 -24.71 -53.84
CA ARG A 249 -6.52 -25.59 -54.99
C ARG A 249 -5.46 -25.36 -56.07
N ASP A 250 -4.83 -26.45 -56.51
CA ASP A 250 -3.78 -26.49 -57.55
C ASP A 250 -2.52 -25.66 -57.20
N ARG A 251 -2.31 -25.32 -55.92
CA ARG A 251 -1.21 -24.47 -55.41
C ARG A 251 -0.56 -25.04 -54.14
N PRO A 252 0.25 -26.11 -54.25
CA PRO A 252 0.92 -26.73 -53.09
C PRO A 252 1.94 -25.80 -52.40
N ASP A 253 2.42 -24.78 -53.12
CA ASP A 253 3.26 -23.70 -52.62
C ASP A 253 2.53 -22.77 -51.64
N ALA A 254 1.20 -22.66 -51.76
CA ALA A 254 0.31 -21.88 -50.90
C ALA A 254 -0.43 -22.77 -49.88
N ASN A 255 0.35 -23.51 -49.09
CA ASN A 255 -0.16 -24.34 -47.99
C ASN A 255 -0.28 -23.56 -46.67
N PHE A 256 -1.03 -24.13 -45.72
CA PHE A 256 -1.32 -23.49 -44.44
C PHE A 256 -0.04 -23.25 -43.61
N ARG A 257 0.89 -24.21 -43.59
CA ARG A 257 2.16 -24.07 -42.86
C ARG A 257 2.93 -22.82 -43.32
N ASN A 258 3.17 -22.68 -44.62
CA ASN A 258 3.93 -21.57 -45.17
C ASN A 258 3.27 -20.22 -44.85
N ILE A 259 1.95 -20.13 -45.06
CA ILE A 259 1.20 -18.89 -44.81
C ILE A 259 1.18 -18.56 -43.31
N ALA A 260 1.04 -19.55 -42.43
CA ALA A 260 1.05 -19.35 -40.98
C ALA A 260 2.42 -18.87 -40.48
N LEU A 261 3.51 -19.49 -40.91
CA LEU A 261 4.87 -19.09 -40.53
C LEU A 261 5.18 -17.65 -40.98
N ASP A 262 4.77 -17.26 -42.19
CA ASP A 262 4.92 -15.87 -42.64
C ASP A 262 4.13 -14.87 -41.77
N ARG A 263 2.96 -15.29 -41.25
CA ARG A 263 2.16 -14.46 -40.34
C ARG A 263 2.77 -14.38 -38.95
N PHE A 264 3.47 -15.41 -38.48
CA PHE A 264 4.28 -15.36 -37.25
C PHE A 264 5.55 -14.52 -37.42
N ASP A 265 6.06 -14.37 -38.66
CA ASP A 265 7.15 -13.45 -39.02
C ASP A 265 6.66 -12.02 -39.35
N ASP A 266 5.47 -11.65 -38.88
CA ASP A 266 4.86 -10.34 -39.06
C ASP A 266 4.68 -9.85 -40.51
N LYS A 267 4.71 -10.74 -41.52
CA LYS A 267 4.49 -10.36 -42.92
C LYS A 267 3.03 -9.98 -43.15
N SER A 268 2.82 -8.90 -43.89
CA SER A 268 1.48 -8.41 -44.22
C SER A 268 0.78 -9.35 -45.22
N TRP A 269 -0.55 -9.26 -45.31
CA TRP A 269 -1.30 -10.03 -46.32
C TRP A 269 -0.93 -9.62 -47.74
N GLU A 270 -0.58 -8.35 -47.92
CA GLU A 270 -0.08 -7.75 -49.15
C GLU A 270 1.23 -8.42 -49.58
N ASP A 271 2.19 -8.59 -48.68
CA ASP A 271 3.48 -9.22 -48.97
C ASP A 271 3.31 -10.69 -49.38
N ILE A 272 2.47 -11.43 -48.65
CA ILE A 272 2.18 -12.84 -48.92
C ILE A 272 1.42 -12.98 -50.27
N SER A 273 0.49 -12.06 -50.55
CA SER A 273 -0.25 -11.97 -51.81
C SER A 273 0.66 -11.73 -53.00
N VAL A 274 1.63 -10.82 -52.87
CA VAL A 274 2.61 -10.53 -53.93
C VAL A 274 3.51 -11.74 -54.16
N ARG A 275 4.05 -12.34 -53.10
CA ARG A 275 4.97 -13.49 -53.21
C ARG A 275 4.31 -14.71 -53.84
N LEU A 276 3.07 -15.03 -53.43
CA LEU A 276 2.33 -16.21 -53.94
C LEU A 276 1.51 -15.89 -55.20
N GLY A 277 1.35 -14.63 -55.58
CA GLY A 277 0.49 -14.23 -56.70
C GLY A 277 -0.99 -14.61 -56.49
N ILE A 278 -1.46 -14.64 -55.24
CA ILE A 278 -2.85 -15.00 -54.87
C ILE A 278 -3.52 -13.77 -54.27
N LYS A 279 -4.72 -13.43 -54.73
CA LYS A 279 -5.47 -12.28 -54.22
C LYS A 279 -5.71 -12.39 -52.71
N ILE A 280 -5.49 -11.30 -51.97
CA ILE A 280 -5.67 -11.19 -50.51
C ILE A 280 -7.00 -11.81 -50.02
N PRO A 281 -8.18 -11.57 -50.64
CA PRO A 281 -9.43 -12.15 -50.16
C PRO A 281 -9.43 -13.69 -50.18
N THR A 282 -8.72 -14.30 -51.14
CA THR A 282 -8.58 -15.75 -51.25
C THR A 282 -7.62 -16.29 -50.19
N LEU A 283 -6.49 -15.61 -49.96
CA LEU A 283 -5.52 -15.98 -48.91
C LEU A 283 -6.13 -15.88 -47.51
N SER A 284 -6.75 -14.74 -47.18
CA SER A 284 -7.34 -14.51 -45.87
C SER A 284 -8.48 -15.50 -45.58
N SER A 285 -9.38 -15.73 -46.54
CA SER A 285 -10.47 -16.70 -46.39
C SER A 285 -9.98 -18.15 -46.28
N PHE A 286 -8.89 -18.50 -46.97
CA PHE A 286 -8.26 -19.81 -46.82
C PHE A 286 -7.64 -19.98 -45.43
N PHE A 287 -6.85 -19.00 -45.00
CA PHE A 287 -6.18 -19.01 -43.70
C PHE A 287 -7.18 -19.11 -42.54
N GLN A 288 -8.23 -18.29 -42.54
CA GLN A 288 -9.26 -18.29 -41.50
C GLN A 288 -9.97 -19.65 -41.40
N ARG A 289 -10.31 -20.26 -42.55
CA ARG A 289 -10.92 -21.61 -42.57
C ARG A 289 -9.98 -22.67 -42.03
N CYS A 290 -8.69 -22.57 -42.31
CA CYS A 290 -7.68 -23.49 -41.78
C CYS A 290 -7.48 -23.31 -40.27
N CYS A 291 -7.44 -22.07 -39.76
CA CYS A 291 -7.42 -21.81 -38.32
C CYS A 291 -8.61 -22.45 -37.60
N GLN A 292 -9.81 -22.36 -38.17
CA GLN A 292 -11.00 -23.03 -37.62
C GLN A 292 -10.89 -24.56 -37.68
N LYS A 293 -10.42 -25.10 -38.82
CA LYS A 293 -10.23 -26.54 -39.02
C LYS A 293 -9.21 -27.14 -38.04
N PHE A 294 -8.15 -26.40 -37.73
CA PHE A 294 -7.03 -26.87 -36.90
C PHE A 294 -7.09 -26.42 -35.45
N ALA A 295 -8.07 -25.59 -35.07
CA ALA A 295 -8.27 -25.15 -33.69
C ALA A 295 -8.26 -26.29 -32.65
N PRO A 296 -8.89 -27.46 -32.90
CA PRO A 296 -8.82 -28.58 -31.95
C PRO A 296 -7.39 -29.13 -31.76
N LYS A 297 -6.60 -29.23 -32.84
CA LYS A 297 -5.21 -29.70 -32.79
C LYS A 297 -4.29 -28.71 -32.06
N PHE A 298 -4.53 -27.40 -32.24
CA PHE A 298 -3.81 -26.37 -31.50
C PHE A 298 -4.14 -26.39 -30.01
N GLN A 299 -5.41 -26.61 -29.65
CA GLN A 299 -5.82 -26.74 -28.25
C GLN A 299 -5.22 -27.97 -27.59
N GLU A 300 -5.24 -29.12 -28.26
CA GLU A 300 -4.63 -30.35 -27.74
C GLU A 300 -3.13 -30.16 -27.49
N HIS A 301 -2.40 -29.50 -28.39
CA HIS A 301 -0.96 -29.34 -28.24
C HIS A 301 -0.55 -28.22 -27.25
N LEU A 302 -1.37 -27.18 -27.06
CA LEU A 302 -1.09 -26.10 -26.11
C LEU A 302 -1.48 -26.42 -24.66
N PHE A 303 -2.39 -27.38 -24.45
CA PHE A 303 -2.92 -27.74 -23.12
C PHE A 303 -2.66 -29.19 -22.72
N SER A 304 -1.84 -29.93 -23.48
CA SER A 304 -1.32 -31.25 -23.10
C SER A 304 -0.01 -31.13 -22.32
#